data_AF-A0AAW6XK41-F1
#
_entry.id   AF-A0AAW6XK41-F1
#
_cell.length_a   1.000
_cell.length_b   1.000
_cell.length_c   1.000
_cell.angle_alpha   90.00
_cell.angle_beta   90.00
_cell.angle_gamma   90.00
#
_symmetry.space_group_name_H-M   'P 1'
#
loop_
_entity.id
_entity.type
_entity.pdbx_description
1 polymer ?
#
loop_
_entity_poly.entity_id
_entity_poly.type
_entity_poly.pdbx_seq_one_letter_code
_entity_poly.pdbx_strand_id
1 'polypeptide(L)' 'FIEQDPEGQYGLEAAFRSVFPIQSYSGNSELQYVSYRLGEPVFDVQECQIRGVTYSAPLRVKLRLVIYEREAPEGTV' A
#
# COMPACT_ATOMS: atom_id res chain seq x y z
N PHE A 1 0.30 11.36 11.67
CA PHE A 1 -0.20 10.08 11.12
C PHE A 1 -0.27 10.09 9.60
N ILE A 2 -0.85 11.12 8.97
CA ILE A 2 -1.04 11.20 7.50
C ILE A 2 0.09 11.89 6.73
N GLU A 3 0.99 12.58 7.43
CA GLU A 3 2.15 13.26 6.83
C GLU A 3 3.12 12.24 6.22
N GLN A 4 3.70 12.56 5.06
CA GLN A 4 4.68 11.70 4.40
C GLN A 4 6.03 11.86 5.10
N ASP A 5 6.38 10.88 5.92
CA ASP A 5 7.67 10.80 6.57
C ASP A 5 8.69 10.11 5.65
N PRO A 6 9.72 10.80 5.13
CA PRO A 6 10.70 10.21 4.22
C PRO A 6 11.57 9.14 4.90
N GLU A 7 11.74 9.22 6.22
CA GLU A 7 12.47 8.21 7.00
C GLU A 7 11.61 6.97 7.30
N GLY A 8 10.30 7.06 7.13
CA GLY A 8 9.35 5.97 7.29
C GLY A 8 9.21 5.43 8.71
N GLN A 9 9.52 6.25 9.72
CA GLN A 9 9.50 5.87 11.13
C GLN A 9 8.12 6.10 11.78
N TYR A 10 7.26 6.92 11.18
CA TYR A 10 5.95 7.26 11.76
C TYR A 10 4.77 7.18 10.77
N GLY A 11 3.56 7.01 11.34
CA GLY A 11 2.31 7.15 10.60
C GLY A 11 1.96 6.01 9.65
N LEU A 12 1.27 6.34 8.57
CA LEU A 12 0.88 5.39 7.52
C LEU A 12 2.11 4.77 6.85
N GLU A 13 3.17 5.55 6.66
CA GLU A 13 4.39 5.05 6.04
C GLU A 13 5.05 3.95 6.88
N ALA A 14 5.15 4.14 8.20
CA ALA A 14 5.66 3.11 9.10
C ALA A 14 4.80 1.84 9.13
N ALA A 15 3.47 2.01 9.11
CA ALA A 15 2.55 0.88 9.08
C ALA A 15 2.65 0.08 7.78
N PHE A 16 2.85 0.73 6.63
CA PHE A 16 3.10 0.02 5.38
C PHE A 16 4.46 -0.67 5.37
N ARG A 17 5.51 -0.01 5.86
CA ARG A 17 6.87 -0.59 5.94
C ARG A 17 7.01 -1.74 6.93
N SER A 18 6.14 -1.83 7.95
CA SER A 18 6.19 -2.94 8.92
C SER A 18 5.57 -4.22 8.39
N VAL A 19 4.60 -4.12 7.47
CA VAL A 19 3.89 -5.27 6.91
C VAL A 19 4.46 -5.69 5.55
N PHE A 20 4.95 -4.73 4.75
CA PHE A 20 5.50 -4.99 3.43
C PHE A 20 7.04 -5.06 3.47
N PRO A 21 7.66 -5.93 2.65
CA PRO A 21 7.05 -6.79 1.62
C PRO A 21 6.39 -8.05 2.20
N ILE A 22 5.21 -8.40 1.66
CA ILE A 22 4.52 -9.64 2.01
C ILE A 22 4.98 -10.73 1.05
N GLN A 23 5.64 -11.76 1.57
CA GLN A 23 6.10 -12.89 0.79
C GLN A 23 5.05 -14.00 0.76
N SER A 24 4.86 -14.61 -0.41
CA SER A 24 4.02 -15.81 -0.56
C SER A 24 4.64 -16.99 0.17
N TYR A 25 3.81 -17.85 0.77
CA TYR A 25 4.26 -19.06 1.45
C TYR A 25 5.13 -19.96 0.56
N SER A 26 4.85 -19.98 -0.74
CA SER A 26 5.59 -20.79 -1.72
C SER A 26 6.95 -20.20 -2.11
N GLY A 27 7.27 -18.96 -1.68
CA GLY A 27 8.48 -18.22 -2.06
C GLY A 27 8.51 -17.70 -3.50
N ASN A 28 7.51 -18.04 -4.32
CA ASN A 28 7.49 -17.73 -5.75
C ASN A 28 6.97 -16.32 -6.07
N SER A 29 6.53 -15.56 -5.07
CA SER A 29 6.02 -14.21 -5.29
C SER A 29 6.07 -13.37 -4.03
N GLU A 30 6.16 -12.07 -4.22
CA GLU A 30 6.07 -11.10 -3.13
C GLU A 30 5.29 -9.86 -3.56
N LEU A 31 4.59 -9.26 -2.60
CA LEU A 31 3.89 -8.00 -2.77
C LEU A 31 4.71 -6.91 -2.08
N GLN A 32 5.11 -5.90 -2.84
CA GLN A 32 5.92 -4.76 -2.39
C GLN A 32 5.07 -3.48 -2.33
N TYR A 33 5.29 -2.69 -1.28
CA TYR A 33 4.77 -1.33 -1.18
C TYR A 33 5.68 -0.35 -1.95
N VAL A 34 5.08 0.55 -2.74
CA VAL A 34 5.83 1.58 -3.50
C VAL A 34 5.60 2.96 -2.93
N SER A 35 4.34 3.38 -2.82
CA SER A 35 3.95 4.68 -2.27
C SER A 35 2.46 4.73 -1.95
N TYR A 36 2.04 5.64 -1.06
CA TYR A 36 0.63 6.01 -0.88
C TYR A 36 0.39 7.49 -1.17
N ARG A 37 -0.85 7.82 -1.51
CA ARG A 37 -1.34 9.20 -1.57
C ARG A 37 -2.75 9.28 -0.97
N LEU A 38 -3.01 10.36 -0.26
CA LEU A 38 -4.37 10.73 0.14
C LEU A 38 -4.97 11.57 -0.99
N GLY A 39 -6.14 11.17 -1.47
CA GLY A 39 -6.92 11.98 -2.38
C GLY A 39 -7.65 13.10 -1.65
N GLU A 40 -8.31 13.96 -2.40
CA GLU A 40 -9.13 15.02 -1.83
C GLU A 40 -10.43 14.44 -1.26
N PRO A 41 -10.95 15.01 -0.16
CA PRO A 41 -12.24 14.62 0.38
C PRO A 41 -13.35 14.86 -0.66
N VAL A 42 -14.32 13.95 -0.72
CA VAL A 42 -15.40 14.02 -1.72
C VAL A 42 -16.33 15.21 -1.47
N PHE A 43 -16.46 15.63 -0.22
CA PHE A 43 -17.33 16.70 0.24
C PHE A 43 -16.59 17.59 1.22
N ASP A 44 -16.93 18.88 1.24
CA ASP A 44 -16.42 19.78 2.27
C ASP A 44 -17.10 19.54 3.63
N VAL A 45 -16.52 20.07 4.71
CA VAL A 45 -16.99 19.87 6.09
C VAL A 45 -18.45 20.27 6.25
N GLN A 46 -18.88 21.38 5.64
CA GLN A 46 -20.28 21.83 5.71
C GLN A 46 -21.23 20.86 5.01
N GLU A 47 -20.85 20.37 3.83
CA GLU A 47 -21.64 19.40 3.08
C GLU A 47 -21.76 18.06 3.83
N CYS A 48 -20.66 17.62 4.48
CA CYS A 48 -20.66 16.43 5.33
C CYS A 48 -21.66 16.56 6.49
N GLN A 49 -21.72 17.73 7.14
CA GLN A 49 -22.65 17.99 8.25
C GLN A 49 -24.11 17.93 7.79
N ILE A 50 -24.42 18.56 6.65
CA ILE A 50 -25.79 18.59 6.10
C ILE A 50 -26.25 17.19 5.67
N ARG A 51 -25.36 16.42 5.03
CA ARG A 51 -25.66 15.08 4.51
C ARG A 51 -25.59 13.98 5.58
N GLY A 52 -25.08 14.28 6.78
CA GLY A 52 -24.87 13.30 7.84
C GLY A 52 -23.81 12.24 7.50
N VAL A 53 -22.79 12.61 6.73
CA VAL A 53 -21.70 11.71 6.31
C VAL A 53 -20.38 12.08 6.99
N THR A 54 -19.44 11.13 7.04
CA THR A 54 -18.11 11.38 7.64
C THR A 54 -17.19 12.09 6.66
N TYR A 55 -16.59 13.19 7.11
CA TYR A 55 -15.53 13.87 6.37
C TYR A 55 -14.28 12.98 6.31
N SER A 56 -13.97 12.48 5.11
CA SER A 56 -12.87 11.54 4.91
C SER A 56 -12.24 11.70 3.53
N ALA A 57 -10.96 11.36 3.44
CA ALA A 57 -10.17 11.37 2.22
C ALA A 57 -9.84 9.94 1.79
N PRO A 58 -9.94 9.61 0.48
CA PRO A 58 -9.63 8.27 0.00
C PRO A 58 -8.11 8.02 0.02
N LEU A 59 -7.68 6.94 0.66
CA LEU A 59 -6.28 6.48 0.62
C LEU A 59 -6.05 5.61 -0.63
N ARG A 60 -5.12 6.03 -1.50
CA ARG A 60 -4.71 5.28 -2.69
C ARG A 60 -3.29 4.80 -2.54
N VAL A 61 -3.09 3.49 -2.58
CA VAL A 61 -1.77 2.84 -2.40
C VAL A 61 -1.31 2.23 -3.72
N LYS A 62 -0.05 2.46 -4.09
CA LYS A 62 0.61 1.83 -5.23
C LYS A 62 1.41 0.64 -4.72
N LEU A 63 1.01 -0.55 -5.17
CA LEU A 63 1.66 -1.81 -4.85
C LEU A 63 2.31 -2.40 -6.10
N ARG A 64 3.33 -3.23 -5.91
CA ARG A 64 3.99 -3.99 -6.97
C ARG A 64 3.97 -5.47 -6.60
N LEU A 65 3.40 -6.29 -7.47
CA LEU A 65 3.52 -7.75 -7.37
C LEU A 65 4.75 -8.19 -8.15
N VAL A 66 5.68 -8.89 -7.50
CA VAL A 66 6.84 -9.52 -8.11
C VAL A 66 6.63 -11.02 -8.09
N ILE A 67 6.86 -11.69 -9.23
CA ILE A 67 6.75 -13.14 -9.38
C ILE A 67 8.14 -13.66 -9.74
N TYR A 68 8.61 -14.65 -9.00
CA TYR A 68 9.85 -15.34 -9.23
C TYR A 68 9.55 -16.62 -10.00
N GLU A 69 10.17 -16.78 -11.17
CA GLU A 69 10.18 -18.06 -11.86
C GLU A 69 11.12 -19.01 -11.11
N ARG A 70 10.70 -20.26 -10.91
CA ARG A 70 11.61 -21.30 -10.46
C ARG A 70 12.47 -21.67 -11.66
N GLU A 71 13.79 -21.55 -11.52
CA GLU A 71 14.75 -22.09 -12.48
C GLU A 71 14.35 -23.56 -12.75
N ALA A 72 13.98 -23.84 -14.00
CA ALA A 72 13.80 -25.21 -14.45
C ALA A 72 15.16 -25.91 -14.31
N PRO A 73 15.23 -27.14 -13.78
CA PRO A 73 16.50 -27.84 -13.70
C PRO A 73 17.11 -27.95 -15.10
N GLU A 74 18.30 -27.39 -15.29
CA GLU A 74 19.10 -27.56 -16.50
C GLU A 74 19.36 -29.06 -16.71
N GLY A 75 18.83 -29.60 -17.82
CA GLY A 75 19.34 -30.82 -18.44
C GLY A 75 18.75 -32.14 -17.96
N THR A 76 17.79 -32.67 -18.72
CA THR A 76 17.77 -34.10 -19.04
C THR A 76 17.66 -34.24 -20.55
N VAL A 77 18.83 -34.28 -21.19
CA VAL A 77 19.04 -34.92 -22.49
C VAL A 77 19.24 -36.42 -22.30
#